data_AF-A0A835TEV7-F1
#
_entry.id   AF-A0A835TEV7-F1
#
_cell.length_a   1.000
_cell.length_b   1.000
_cell.length_c   1.000
_cell.angle_alpha   90.00
_cell.angle_beta   90.00
_cell.angle_gamma   90.00
#
_symmetry.space_group_name_H-M   'P 1'
#
loop_
_entity.id
_entity.type
_entity.pdbx_description
1 polymer ?
#
loop_
_entity_poly.entity_id
_entity_poly.type
_entity_poly.pdbx_seq_one_letter_code
_entity_poly.pdbx_strand_id
1 'polypeptide(L)'
;MKRAEHRSKCGTSSLLSLALALLCSTCGRAAHIPARYRVHAFYYLWYNEPSTGQWAHWDHAVLPHWDPATAAKYPQGIRFEPPDCLHSPFYPLRGPYSSTSQELIRQHLEEMAKYGIGILVASWWGPGWRQGSHDTQLINTDDRIEQVIREIDATSSPVRVAFHLEPYEGRSKQSVYEDLVYLSHKYKDSSAVARVNGRILYYVYDSYRLPASDWAELLALNAGPLSVRGTTADGFFLGLWLEKDDGDKNILPGGFDGFYTYFSTEATSYASNPANWPDMQRWAQAHQRLFVPSLGPGYHDGKIRPWNMAARREREGSDRYKRLWELAIDLGVHFVSITSYNEWGEGTQVEPAVPRPMRKDCAYLDYEPHGPFEFLRITREGGERLAAAAQQATAAALRGGDKEAAEQEQQEEEEEDEYADGEEEDAAGSGSCGGGGAGKGGKAGGDGKQEEGSCGA
;
A
#
# COMPACT_ATOMS: atom_id res chain seq x y z
N MET A 1 59.16 2.58 -33.88
CA MET A 1 58.81 1.26 -34.44
C MET A 1 58.83 0.24 -33.31
N LYS A 2 57.66 -0.05 -32.73
CA LYS A 2 57.45 -0.99 -31.61
C LYS A 2 56.92 -2.31 -32.17
N ARG A 3 57.51 -3.43 -31.76
CA ARG A 3 57.01 -4.79 -32.02
C ARG A 3 55.81 -5.07 -31.13
N ALA A 4 54.75 -5.60 -31.73
CA ALA A 4 53.54 -6.07 -31.07
C ALA A 4 53.69 -7.57 -30.76
N GLU A 5 53.42 -7.97 -29.52
CA GLU A 5 53.14 -9.34 -29.13
C GLU A 5 51.64 -9.46 -28.85
N HIS A 6 50.98 -10.29 -29.66
CA HIS A 6 49.58 -10.69 -29.49
C HIS A 6 49.53 -11.84 -28.47
N ARG A 7 48.88 -11.61 -27.32
CA ARG A 7 48.42 -12.67 -26.41
C ARG A 7 46.92 -12.86 -26.60
N SER A 8 46.56 -14.03 -27.11
CA SER A 8 45.19 -14.55 -27.15
C SER A 8 44.65 -14.70 -25.73
N LYS A 9 43.50 -14.07 -25.43
CA LYS A 9 42.69 -14.34 -24.23
C LYS A 9 41.51 -15.19 -24.68
N CYS A 10 41.53 -16.45 -24.26
CA CYS A 10 40.40 -17.37 -24.34
C CYS A 10 39.27 -16.85 -23.44
N GLY A 11 38.06 -16.78 -23.99
CA GLY A 11 36.88 -16.18 -23.39
C GLY A 11 36.31 -17.03 -22.25
N THR A 12 36.38 -16.52 -21.03
CA THR A 12 35.47 -16.88 -19.94
C THR A 12 34.17 -16.09 -20.14
N SER A 13 33.24 -16.58 -20.95
CA SER A 13 31.98 -15.88 -21.23
C SER A 13 30.75 -16.79 -21.21
N SER A 14 30.72 -17.79 -20.32
CA SER A 14 29.55 -18.67 -20.17
C SER A 14 29.06 -18.84 -18.72
N LEU A 15 29.78 -18.30 -17.72
CA LEU A 15 29.36 -18.34 -16.31
C LEU A 15 28.77 -17.00 -15.79
N LEU A 16 28.79 -15.95 -16.61
CA LEU A 16 28.21 -14.65 -16.25
C LEU A 16 26.73 -14.50 -16.65
N SER A 17 26.26 -15.31 -17.60
CA SER A 17 24.87 -15.25 -18.11
C SER A 17 23.88 -15.95 -17.17
N LEU A 18 24.32 -17.00 -16.45
CA LEU A 18 23.45 -17.72 -15.51
C LEU A 18 23.31 -17.03 -14.13
N ALA A 19 24.22 -16.12 -13.79
CA ALA A 19 24.15 -15.33 -12.56
C ALA A 19 23.30 -14.05 -12.73
N LEU A 20 23.07 -13.57 -13.96
CA LEU A 20 22.26 -12.38 -14.22
C LEU A 20 20.76 -12.70 -14.35
N ALA A 21 20.40 -13.94 -14.68
CA ALA A 21 19.01 -14.41 -14.72
C ALA A 21 18.41 -14.65 -13.32
N LEU A 22 19.22 -14.93 -12.29
CA LEU A 22 18.74 -15.10 -10.90
C LEU A 22 18.69 -13.80 -10.07
N LEU A 23 19.16 -12.67 -10.61
CA LEU A 23 19.13 -11.35 -9.93
C LEU A 23 18.01 -10.42 -10.44
N CYS A 24 17.23 -10.82 -11.45
CA CYS A 24 16.04 -10.10 -11.91
C CYS A 24 14.72 -10.50 -11.23
N SER A 25 14.73 -11.40 -10.22
CA SER A 25 13.50 -11.95 -9.63
C SER A 25 13.24 -11.55 -8.16
N THR A 26 14.01 -10.65 -7.55
CA THR A 26 13.85 -10.33 -6.12
C THR A 26 13.00 -9.09 -5.80
N CYS A 27 12.42 -8.43 -6.80
CA CYS A 27 11.36 -7.45 -6.56
C CYS A 27 10.29 -7.56 -7.65
N GLY A 28 9.12 -8.10 -7.29
CA GLY A 28 8.01 -8.35 -8.22
C GLY A 28 7.06 -9.47 -7.80
N ARG A 29 7.50 -10.42 -6.96
CA ARG A 29 6.56 -11.20 -6.16
C ARG A 29 6.03 -10.26 -5.08
N ALA A 30 4.86 -9.67 -5.30
CA ALA A 30 4.04 -9.21 -4.19
C ALA A 30 4.03 -10.36 -3.18
N ALA A 31 4.76 -10.23 -2.07
CA ALA A 31 4.67 -11.18 -0.96
C ALA A 31 3.19 -11.40 -0.73
N HIS A 32 2.71 -12.64 -0.76
CA HIS A 32 1.28 -12.97 -0.86
C HIS A 32 0.45 -12.07 0.06
N ILE A 33 -0.08 -10.95 -0.45
CA ILE A 33 -0.83 -9.98 0.35
C ILE A 33 -2.13 -10.71 0.68
N PRO A 34 -2.39 -11.05 1.95
CA PRO A 34 -3.65 -11.68 2.31
C PRO A 34 -4.79 -10.79 1.84
N ALA A 35 -5.80 -11.36 1.18
CA ALA A 35 -6.92 -10.60 0.61
C ALA A 35 -7.53 -9.60 1.60
N ARG A 36 -7.61 -10.00 2.88
CA ARG A 36 -8.09 -9.16 3.99
C ARG A 36 -7.31 -7.86 4.17
N TYR A 37 -6.01 -7.83 3.90
CA TYR A 37 -5.16 -6.65 4.10
C TYR A 37 -5.13 -5.74 2.87
N ARG A 38 -6.00 -5.95 1.88
CA ARG A 38 -6.06 -5.08 0.68
C ARG A 38 -6.76 -3.75 0.93
N VAL A 39 -7.58 -3.67 1.97
CA VAL A 39 -8.38 -2.48 2.31
C VAL A 39 -7.89 -1.92 3.62
N HIS A 40 -7.43 -0.68 3.58
CA HIS A 40 -7.00 0.09 4.74
C HIS A 40 -8.02 1.20 5.01
N ALA A 41 -8.22 1.62 6.26
CA ALA A 41 -9.09 2.76 6.56
C ALA A 41 -8.44 3.70 7.58
N PHE A 42 -8.42 5.00 7.28
CA PHE A 42 -7.94 6.02 8.23
C PHE A 42 -8.88 6.08 9.43
N TYR A 43 -8.29 6.03 10.62
CA TYR A 43 -9.01 5.84 11.88
C TYR A 43 -8.55 6.84 12.94
N TYR A 44 -9.52 7.52 13.54
CA TYR A 44 -9.30 8.64 14.46
C TYR A 44 -9.78 8.27 15.85
N LEU A 45 -8.84 8.40 16.79
CA LEU A 45 -9.01 8.00 18.19
C LEU A 45 -9.19 9.20 19.12
N TRP A 46 -9.61 10.36 18.61
CA TRP A 46 -9.55 11.61 19.35
C TRP A 46 -10.87 12.05 20.02
N TYR A 47 -11.94 11.28 19.86
CA TYR A 47 -13.27 11.62 20.39
C TYR A 47 -13.37 11.30 21.88
N ASN A 48 -14.02 12.17 22.65
CA ASN A 48 -14.35 11.92 24.06
C ASN A 48 -15.78 12.33 24.36
N GLU A 49 -16.46 11.57 25.21
CA GLU A 49 -17.72 11.96 25.85
C GLU A 49 -17.48 12.47 27.29
N PRO A 50 -18.42 13.21 27.93
CA PRO A 50 -18.20 13.85 29.22
C PRO A 50 -17.90 12.90 30.38
N SER A 51 -18.38 11.65 30.30
CA SER A 51 -18.09 10.62 31.31
C SER A 51 -16.58 10.33 31.42
N THR A 52 -15.81 10.62 30.36
CA THR A 52 -14.35 10.49 30.30
C THR A 52 -13.59 11.77 30.64
N GLY A 53 -14.29 12.80 31.16
CA GLY A 53 -13.73 14.05 31.68
C GLY A 53 -14.38 15.28 31.05
N GLN A 54 -14.34 15.39 29.72
CA GLN A 54 -14.96 16.46 28.95
C GLN A 54 -15.21 16.02 27.51
N TRP A 55 -16.07 16.74 26.80
CA TRP A 55 -16.15 16.61 25.34
C TRP A 55 -14.79 16.90 24.71
N ALA A 56 -14.42 16.09 23.73
CA ALA A 56 -13.32 16.37 22.81
C ALA A 56 -13.75 15.98 21.41
N HIS A 57 -13.36 16.78 20.42
CA HIS A 57 -13.79 16.65 19.03
C HIS A 57 -15.27 16.88 18.78
N TRP A 58 -16.18 16.22 19.49
CA TRP A 58 -17.61 16.43 19.27
C TRP A 58 -18.05 17.90 19.38
N ASP A 59 -17.45 18.66 20.32
CA ASP A 59 -17.71 20.06 20.62
C ASP A 59 -16.72 21.04 19.93
N HIS A 60 -16.10 20.62 18.81
CA HIS A 60 -15.09 21.40 18.09
C HIS A 60 -15.49 22.88 17.89
N ALA A 61 -14.54 23.81 17.86
CA ALA A 61 -14.81 25.20 17.53
C ALA A 61 -14.85 25.43 16.01
N VAL A 62 -15.67 26.37 15.51
CA VAL A 62 -15.56 26.81 14.12
C VAL A 62 -14.17 27.44 13.89
N LEU A 63 -13.45 26.95 12.89
CA LEU A 63 -12.06 27.33 12.64
C LEU A 63 -11.97 28.66 11.86
N PRO A 64 -11.00 29.52 12.22
CA PRO A 64 -10.68 30.69 11.42
C PRO A 64 -10.16 30.26 10.04
N HIS A 65 -10.42 31.07 9.02
CA HIS A 65 -9.66 30.98 7.78
C HIS A 65 -8.24 31.55 8.01
N TRP A 66 -7.21 31.04 7.32
CA TRP A 66 -5.83 31.54 7.49
C TRP A 66 -5.68 33.02 7.05
N ASP A 67 -6.45 33.44 6.05
CA ASP A 67 -6.53 34.83 5.55
C ASP A 67 -7.41 35.67 6.48
N PRO A 68 -6.90 36.76 7.10
CA PRO A 68 -7.69 37.61 7.97
C PRO A 68 -8.91 38.23 7.29
N ALA A 69 -8.79 38.62 6.01
CA ALA A 69 -9.88 39.27 5.27
C ALA A 69 -11.02 38.30 4.96
N THR A 70 -10.71 37.04 4.70
CA THR A 70 -11.70 35.96 4.54
C THR A 70 -12.26 35.53 5.88
N ALA A 71 -11.42 35.38 6.93
CA ALA A 71 -11.86 35.01 8.27
C ALA A 71 -12.93 35.97 8.81
N ALA A 72 -12.80 37.27 8.55
CA ALA A 72 -13.78 38.29 8.97
C ALA A 72 -15.18 38.11 8.34
N LYS A 73 -15.33 37.30 7.29
CA LYS A 73 -16.61 37.03 6.61
C LYS A 73 -17.38 35.85 7.20
N TYR A 74 -16.77 35.06 8.09
CA TYR A 74 -17.33 33.80 8.59
C TYR A 74 -17.33 33.76 10.12
N PRO A 75 -18.27 33.01 10.72
CA PRO A 75 -18.20 32.72 12.15
C PRO A 75 -16.91 31.94 12.48
N GLN A 76 -16.34 32.20 13.64
CA GLN A 76 -15.12 31.55 14.14
C GLN A 76 -15.15 31.49 15.67
N GLY A 77 -14.51 30.48 16.27
CA GLY A 77 -14.40 30.31 17.72
C GLY A 77 -15.66 29.80 18.43
N ILE A 78 -16.78 29.65 17.71
CA ILE A 78 -18.03 29.12 18.27
C ILE A 78 -17.91 27.61 18.44
N ARG A 79 -18.07 27.10 19.66
CA ARG A 79 -18.06 25.65 19.94
C ARG A 79 -19.43 25.02 19.69
N PHE A 80 -19.41 23.79 19.20
CA PHE A 80 -20.60 22.96 19.07
C PHE A 80 -21.04 22.44 20.46
N GLU A 81 -22.32 22.05 20.60
CA GLU A 81 -22.93 21.63 21.87
C GLU A 81 -23.45 20.18 21.84
N PRO A 82 -22.59 19.17 21.99
CA PRO A 82 -23.02 17.78 22.06
C PRO A 82 -23.85 17.48 23.32
N PRO A 83 -24.76 16.49 23.28
CA PRO A 83 -24.99 15.55 22.18
C PRO A 83 -26.01 16.05 21.14
N ASP A 84 -26.58 17.25 21.31
CA ASP A 84 -27.63 17.77 20.42
C ASP A 84 -27.05 18.36 19.14
N CYS A 85 -25.93 19.08 19.24
CA CYS A 85 -25.24 19.69 18.12
C CYS A 85 -23.77 19.27 18.07
N LEU A 86 -23.41 18.44 17.10
CA LEU A 86 -22.05 18.00 16.83
C LEU A 86 -21.42 18.85 15.74
N HIS A 87 -20.09 18.95 15.76
CA HIS A 87 -19.30 19.55 14.70
C HIS A 87 -19.41 18.83 13.34
N SER A 88 -19.87 17.57 13.33
CA SER A 88 -20.03 16.74 12.13
C SER A 88 -21.30 17.08 11.36
N PRO A 89 -21.28 17.09 10.02
CA PRO A 89 -22.50 17.16 9.22
C PRO A 89 -23.36 15.90 9.32
N PHE A 90 -22.85 14.77 9.80
CA PHE A 90 -23.61 13.52 10.01
C PHE A 90 -23.71 13.19 11.50
N TYR A 91 -24.63 12.31 11.89
CA TYR A 91 -24.77 11.85 13.27
C TYR A 91 -24.40 10.36 13.40
N PRO A 92 -23.43 9.98 14.25
CA PRO A 92 -23.04 8.59 14.42
C PRO A 92 -24.20 7.72 14.92
N LEU A 93 -24.34 6.51 14.38
CA LEU A 93 -25.31 5.51 14.85
C LEU A 93 -25.13 5.22 16.35
N ARG A 94 -23.87 5.21 16.81
CA ARG A 94 -23.49 4.96 18.21
C ARG A 94 -23.56 6.21 19.09
N GLY A 95 -24.00 7.35 18.55
CA GLY A 95 -23.95 8.65 19.21
C GLY A 95 -22.51 9.18 19.37
N PRO A 96 -22.35 10.37 19.98
CA PRO A 96 -21.05 10.96 20.23
C PRO A 96 -20.33 10.20 21.36
N TYR A 97 -19.49 9.25 20.95
CA TYR A 97 -18.81 8.28 21.82
C TYR A 97 -17.45 8.77 22.34
N SER A 98 -16.84 8.00 23.25
CA SER A 98 -15.41 8.13 23.57
C SER A 98 -14.56 7.06 22.89
N SER A 99 -13.49 7.50 22.23
CA SER A 99 -12.49 6.64 21.59
C SER A 99 -11.67 5.79 22.56
N THR A 100 -11.75 6.07 23.87
CA THR A 100 -11.11 5.25 24.94
C THR A 100 -12.02 4.15 25.49
N SER A 101 -13.26 4.04 24.99
CA SER A 101 -14.16 2.96 25.37
C SER A 101 -13.67 1.64 24.78
N GLN A 102 -13.29 0.70 25.65
CA GLN A 102 -12.88 -0.65 25.26
C GLN A 102 -13.95 -1.37 24.43
N GLU A 103 -15.22 -1.22 24.84
CA GLU A 103 -16.36 -1.81 24.15
C GLU A 103 -16.54 -1.21 22.74
N LEU A 104 -16.39 0.10 22.60
CA LEU A 104 -16.44 0.75 21.28
C LEU A 104 -15.30 0.26 20.37
N ILE A 105 -14.08 0.17 20.91
CA ILE A 105 -12.92 -0.33 20.17
C ILE A 105 -13.20 -1.75 19.64
N ARG A 106 -13.74 -2.64 20.47
CA ARG A 106 -14.13 -4.00 20.04
C ARG A 106 -15.18 -3.96 18.93
N GLN A 107 -16.23 -3.17 19.11
CA GLN A 107 -17.28 -3.04 18.09
C GLN A 107 -16.73 -2.52 16.76
N HIS A 108 -15.80 -1.56 16.77
CA HIS A 108 -15.16 -1.06 15.55
C HIS A 108 -14.26 -2.12 14.91
N LEU A 109 -13.49 -2.88 15.69
CA LEU A 109 -12.65 -3.97 15.17
C LEU A 109 -13.50 -5.09 14.54
N GLU A 110 -14.60 -5.48 15.18
CA GLU A 110 -15.55 -6.46 14.66
C GLU A 110 -16.23 -5.96 13.38
N GLU A 111 -16.64 -4.69 13.35
CA GLU A 111 -17.23 -4.04 12.18
C GLU A 111 -16.25 -4.00 11.00
N MET A 112 -15.02 -3.52 11.22
CA MET A 112 -13.97 -3.51 10.21
C MET A 112 -13.70 -4.92 9.66
N ALA A 113 -13.53 -5.91 10.54
CA ALA A 113 -13.33 -7.30 10.14
C ALA A 113 -14.49 -7.84 9.30
N LYS A 114 -15.73 -7.58 9.72
CA LYS A 114 -16.96 -8.01 9.04
C LYS A 114 -17.10 -7.41 7.64
N TYR A 115 -16.68 -6.16 7.46
CA TYR A 115 -16.83 -5.42 6.20
C TYR A 115 -15.54 -5.33 5.38
N GLY A 116 -14.56 -6.19 5.67
CA GLY A 116 -13.38 -6.38 4.82
C GLY A 116 -12.29 -5.32 4.98
N ILE A 117 -12.35 -4.45 5.98
CA ILE A 117 -11.26 -3.55 6.36
C ILE A 117 -10.28 -4.35 7.23
N GLY A 118 -9.14 -4.74 6.67
CA GLY A 118 -8.15 -5.53 7.40
C GLY A 118 -7.04 -4.70 8.05
N ILE A 119 -6.84 -3.45 7.64
CA ILE A 119 -5.88 -2.55 8.27
C ILE A 119 -6.58 -1.25 8.68
N LEU A 120 -6.54 -0.94 9.98
CA LEU A 120 -6.86 0.39 10.46
C LEU A 120 -5.56 1.22 10.45
N VAL A 121 -5.61 2.42 9.87
CA VAL A 121 -4.48 3.34 9.81
C VAL A 121 -4.71 4.42 10.87
N ALA A 122 -4.07 4.30 12.02
CA ALA A 122 -4.35 5.14 13.18
C ALA A 122 -3.61 6.48 13.11
N SER A 123 -4.36 7.58 13.22
CA SER A 123 -3.82 8.94 13.37
C SER A 123 -2.92 9.02 14.62
N TRP A 124 -1.62 9.24 14.43
CA TRP A 124 -0.61 9.25 15.49
C TRP A 124 0.19 10.57 15.47
N TRP A 125 0.13 11.28 16.60
CA TRP A 125 0.65 12.65 16.75
C TRP A 125 2.02 12.75 17.42
N GLY A 126 2.75 11.64 17.60
CA GLY A 126 3.98 11.62 18.38
C GLY A 126 3.80 10.90 19.72
N PRO A 127 4.91 10.56 20.41
CA PRO A 127 4.85 9.89 21.69
C PRO A 127 4.29 10.83 22.78
N GLY A 128 3.52 10.28 23.72
CA GLY A 128 2.82 11.09 24.73
C GLY A 128 3.71 11.94 25.65
N TRP A 129 5.01 11.64 25.73
CA TRP A 129 5.98 12.39 26.53
C TRP A 129 6.55 13.63 25.83
N ARG A 130 6.38 13.77 24.51
CA ARG A 130 6.99 14.86 23.74
C ARG A 130 6.04 16.06 23.64
N GLN A 131 6.56 17.24 23.95
CA GLN A 131 5.84 18.50 23.76
C GLN A 131 5.45 18.71 22.30
N GLY A 132 4.24 19.23 22.04
CA GLY A 132 3.72 19.45 20.69
C GLY A 132 3.17 18.19 20.00
N SER A 133 3.24 17.03 20.65
CA SER A 133 2.70 15.76 20.12
C SER A 133 1.20 15.64 20.38
N HIS A 134 0.40 16.50 19.76
CA HIS A 134 -1.05 16.46 19.84
C HIS A 134 -1.68 17.15 18.63
N ASP A 135 -2.97 16.90 18.40
CA ASP A 135 -3.74 17.62 17.39
C ASP A 135 -4.07 19.07 17.82
N THR A 136 -4.84 19.77 16.99
CA THR A 136 -5.28 21.16 17.25
C THR A 136 -6.26 21.30 18.43
N GLN A 137 -6.77 20.19 18.97
CA GLN A 137 -7.61 20.15 20.16
C GLN A 137 -6.90 19.55 21.38
N LEU A 138 -5.57 19.49 21.32
CA LEU A 138 -4.69 19.07 22.40
C LEU A 138 -4.86 17.58 22.76
N ILE A 139 -5.35 16.76 21.83
CA ILE A 139 -5.45 15.32 22.02
C ILE A 139 -4.20 14.63 21.46
N ASN A 140 -3.52 13.89 22.32
CA ASN A 140 -2.53 12.88 21.92
C ASN A 140 -3.20 11.50 21.82
N THR A 141 -2.82 10.71 20.82
CA THR A 141 -3.42 9.41 20.51
C THR A 141 -2.51 8.21 20.81
N ASP A 142 -1.29 8.42 21.33
CA ASP A 142 -0.29 7.35 21.51
C ASP A 142 -0.78 6.22 22.45
N ASP A 143 -1.25 6.58 23.64
CA ASP A 143 -1.80 5.60 24.60
C ASP A 143 -3.13 4.99 24.11
N ARG A 144 -3.88 5.72 23.26
CA ARG A 144 -5.14 5.22 22.69
C ARG A 144 -4.89 4.16 21.63
N ILE A 145 -3.84 4.34 20.82
CA ILE A 145 -3.40 3.34 19.85
C ILE A 145 -2.88 2.09 20.56
N GLU A 146 -2.18 2.26 21.68
CA GLU A 146 -1.78 1.13 22.51
C GLU A 146 -2.98 0.34 23.04
N GLN A 147 -4.07 1.00 23.44
CA GLN A 147 -5.32 0.32 23.81
C GLN A 147 -5.89 -0.50 22.65
N VAL A 148 -5.94 0.04 21.43
CA VAL A 148 -6.41 -0.69 20.24
C VAL A 148 -5.55 -1.92 19.97
N ILE A 149 -4.22 -1.79 20.04
CA ILE A 149 -3.28 -2.91 19.84
C ILE A 149 -3.51 -4.00 20.89
N ARG A 150 -3.65 -3.62 22.17
CA ARG A 150 -3.97 -4.56 23.25
C ARG A 150 -5.30 -5.27 23.03
N GLU A 151 -6.33 -4.57 22.55
CA GLU A 151 -7.62 -5.20 22.22
C GLU A 151 -7.50 -6.17 21.04
N ILE A 152 -6.72 -5.86 20.01
CA ILE A 152 -6.46 -6.79 18.90
C ILE A 152 -5.78 -8.06 19.41
N ASP A 153 -4.73 -7.92 20.21
CA ASP A 153 -3.99 -9.05 20.76
C ASP A 153 -4.87 -9.88 21.72
N ALA A 154 -5.68 -9.23 22.57
CA ALA A 154 -6.57 -9.91 23.53
C ALA A 154 -7.74 -10.64 22.87
N THR A 155 -8.29 -10.09 21.78
CA THR A 155 -9.45 -10.68 21.07
C THR A 155 -9.05 -11.55 19.89
N SER A 156 -7.75 -11.65 19.59
CA SER A 156 -7.24 -12.27 18.35
C SER A 156 -7.91 -11.71 17.09
N SER A 157 -8.21 -10.41 17.09
CA SER A 157 -8.85 -9.75 15.96
C SER A 157 -8.02 -9.94 14.68
N PRO A 158 -8.66 -10.17 13.52
CA PRO A 158 -7.95 -10.28 12.26
C PRO A 158 -7.46 -8.93 11.71
N VAL A 159 -7.94 -7.80 12.25
CA VAL A 159 -7.55 -6.45 11.85
C VAL A 159 -6.14 -6.15 12.37
N ARG A 160 -5.39 -5.31 11.64
CA ARG A 160 -4.04 -4.87 12.00
C ARG A 160 -3.95 -3.34 12.02
N VAL A 161 -2.97 -2.81 12.75
CA VAL A 161 -2.73 -1.37 12.90
C VAL A 161 -1.54 -0.94 12.03
N ALA A 162 -1.77 -0.01 11.12
CA ALA A 162 -0.73 0.81 10.53
C ALA A 162 -0.74 2.20 11.21
N PHE A 163 0.38 2.92 11.13
CA PHE A 163 0.49 4.25 11.74
C PHE A 163 0.37 5.34 10.68
N HIS A 164 -0.48 6.33 10.92
CA HIS A 164 -0.57 7.56 10.14
C HIS A 164 0.19 8.66 10.90
N LEU A 165 1.42 8.93 10.47
CA LEU A 165 2.29 9.92 11.11
C LEU A 165 1.81 11.33 10.77
N GLU A 166 1.17 11.96 11.74
CA GLU A 166 0.58 13.29 11.60
C GLU A 166 1.63 14.41 11.66
N PRO A 167 1.34 15.61 11.12
CA PRO A 167 2.24 16.75 11.12
C PRO A 167 2.16 17.50 12.46
N TYR A 168 2.63 16.86 13.52
CA TYR A 168 2.75 17.48 14.84
C TYR A 168 3.68 18.70 14.82
N GLU A 169 3.53 19.57 15.82
CA GLU A 169 4.31 20.80 15.91
C GLU A 169 5.81 20.51 15.98
N GLY A 170 6.59 21.15 15.11
CA GLY A 170 8.04 20.98 15.08
C GLY A 170 8.55 19.65 14.50
N ARG A 171 7.70 18.88 13.80
CA ARG A 171 8.13 17.65 13.11
C ARG A 171 9.34 17.91 12.20
N SER A 172 10.41 17.14 12.42
CA SER A 172 11.69 17.22 11.73
C SER A 172 12.21 15.82 11.41
N LYS A 173 13.26 15.69 10.58
CA LYS A 173 13.88 14.37 10.34
C LYS A 173 14.37 13.69 11.62
N GLN A 174 14.88 14.48 12.58
CA GLN A 174 15.37 13.95 13.85
C GLN A 174 14.23 13.40 14.70
N SER A 175 13.14 14.15 14.82
CA SER A 175 11.99 13.71 15.61
C SER A 175 11.28 12.52 14.95
N VAL A 176 11.22 12.48 13.60
CA VAL A 176 10.72 11.32 12.86
C VAL A 176 11.61 10.09 13.06
N TYR A 177 12.93 10.21 13.01
CA TYR A 177 13.84 9.10 13.35
C TYR A 177 13.53 8.53 14.75
N GLU A 178 13.38 9.40 15.75
CA GLU A 178 13.01 9.00 17.11
C GLU A 178 11.64 8.32 17.16
N ASP A 179 10.67 8.78 16.37
CA ASP A 179 9.34 8.17 16.28
C ASP A 179 9.42 6.74 15.74
N LEU A 180 10.21 6.51 14.70
CA LEU A 180 10.38 5.19 14.08
C LEU A 180 11.10 4.23 15.03
N VAL A 181 12.11 4.70 15.76
CA VAL A 181 12.77 3.92 16.81
C VAL A 181 11.78 3.60 17.94
N TYR A 182 10.99 4.59 18.39
CA TYR A 182 10.00 4.41 19.45
C TYR A 182 8.93 3.39 19.07
N LEU A 183 8.28 3.55 17.93
CA LEU A 183 7.21 2.66 17.46
C LEU A 183 7.72 1.25 17.16
N SER A 184 8.88 1.13 16.50
CA SER A 184 9.47 -0.18 16.21
C SER A 184 9.83 -0.92 17.50
N HIS A 185 10.43 -0.25 18.48
CA HIS A 185 10.79 -0.88 19.75
C HIS A 185 9.55 -1.22 20.59
N LYS A 186 8.58 -0.30 20.70
CA LYS A 186 7.36 -0.47 21.49
C LYS A 186 6.52 -1.65 20.99
N TYR A 187 6.48 -1.87 19.67
CA TYR A 187 5.61 -2.88 19.05
C TYR A 187 6.35 -3.99 18.31
N LYS A 188 7.65 -4.19 18.58
CA LYS A 188 8.50 -5.17 17.89
C LYS A 188 7.90 -6.58 17.84
N ASP A 189 7.30 -7.02 18.95
CA ASP A 189 6.76 -8.38 19.13
C ASP A 189 5.24 -8.46 18.90
N SER A 190 4.55 -7.33 18.68
CA SER A 190 3.10 -7.34 18.50
C SER A 190 2.73 -7.78 17.08
N SER A 191 1.93 -8.84 17.02
CA SER A 191 1.34 -9.32 15.77
C SER A 191 0.23 -8.42 15.26
N ALA A 192 -0.32 -7.54 16.11
CA ALA A 192 -1.35 -6.58 15.77
C ALA A 192 -0.87 -5.46 14.83
N VAL A 193 0.44 -5.19 14.77
CA VAL A 193 1.00 -4.16 13.87
C VAL A 193 1.12 -4.68 12.43
N ALA A 194 0.55 -3.94 11.49
CA ALA A 194 0.58 -4.23 10.07
C ALA A 194 2.00 -4.13 9.52
N ARG A 195 2.39 -5.13 8.73
CA ARG A 195 3.71 -5.20 8.10
C ARG A 195 3.58 -5.54 6.61
N VAL A 196 4.40 -4.89 5.79
CA VAL A 196 4.56 -5.20 4.36
C VAL A 196 6.01 -5.63 4.15
N ASN A 197 6.20 -6.85 3.63
CA ASN A 197 7.53 -7.47 3.50
C ASN A 197 8.33 -7.47 4.83
N GLY A 198 7.65 -7.77 5.95
CA GLY A 198 8.25 -7.80 7.29
C GLY A 198 8.49 -6.43 7.94
N ARG A 199 8.29 -5.31 7.22
CA ARG A 199 8.52 -3.94 7.71
C ARG A 199 7.21 -3.29 8.17
N ILE A 200 7.23 -2.55 9.27
CA ILE A 200 6.03 -1.86 9.81
C ILE A 200 5.49 -0.88 8.76
N LEU A 201 4.18 -0.85 8.56
CA LEU A 201 3.53 0.04 7.59
C LEU A 201 3.28 1.43 8.18
N TYR A 202 3.84 2.45 7.53
CA TYR A 202 3.70 3.86 7.88
C TYR A 202 3.11 4.66 6.72
N TYR A 203 2.05 5.42 7.02
CA TYR A 203 1.55 6.50 6.18
C TYR A 203 2.09 7.81 6.73
N VAL A 204 2.67 8.66 5.90
CA VAL A 204 3.20 9.96 6.33
C VAL A 204 2.29 11.06 5.83
N TYR A 205 1.48 11.66 6.71
CA TYR A 205 0.62 12.78 6.35
C TYR A 205 1.45 14.03 6.15
N ASP A 206 1.11 14.83 5.14
CA ASP A 206 1.84 16.05 4.77
C ASP A 206 3.36 15.83 4.65
N SER A 207 3.78 14.72 4.04
CA SER A 207 5.20 14.38 3.89
C SER A 207 6.00 15.48 3.18
N TYR A 208 5.38 16.23 2.27
CA TYR A 208 5.96 17.36 1.55
C TYR A 208 6.36 18.55 2.44
N ARG A 209 5.96 18.59 3.73
CA ARG A 209 6.42 19.61 4.68
C ARG A 209 7.90 19.48 5.07
N LEU A 210 8.49 18.30 4.87
CA LEU A 210 9.93 18.10 4.92
C LEU A 210 10.46 17.94 3.50
N PRO A 211 11.63 18.51 3.17
CA PRO A 211 12.21 18.36 1.85
C PRO A 211 12.58 16.91 1.58
N ALA A 212 12.53 16.49 0.31
CA ALA A 212 12.89 15.13 -0.08
C ALA A 212 14.30 14.71 0.39
N SER A 213 15.25 15.64 0.47
CA SER A 213 16.59 15.37 1.00
C SER A 213 16.59 14.95 2.46
N ASP A 214 15.71 15.52 3.29
CA ASP A 214 15.58 15.14 4.70
C ASP A 214 14.96 13.75 4.84
N TRP A 215 14.01 13.41 3.97
CA TRP A 215 13.48 12.05 3.89
C TRP A 215 14.53 11.05 3.39
N ALA A 216 15.35 11.43 2.41
CA ALA A 216 16.41 10.58 1.89
C ALA A 216 17.43 10.18 2.97
N GLU A 217 17.78 11.09 3.88
CA GLU A 217 18.65 10.79 5.02
C GLU A 217 18.09 9.70 5.95
N LEU A 218 16.77 9.55 6.01
CA LEU A 218 16.07 8.52 6.77
C LEU A 218 15.85 7.23 5.95
N LEU A 219 15.44 7.37 4.70
CA LEU A 219 14.82 6.30 3.92
C LEU A 219 15.68 5.77 2.77
N ALA A 220 16.83 6.37 2.48
CA ALA A 220 17.80 5.79 1.54
C ALA A 220 18.82 4.92 2.29
N LEU A 221 19.18 3.79 1.68
CA LEU A 221 20.15 2.86 2.25
C LEU A 221 21.51 3.54 2.42
N ASN A 222 22.12 3.41 3.60
CA ASN A 222 23.44 3.96 3.93
C ASN A 222 23.54 5.51 3.79
N ALA A 223 22.43 6.24 3.92
CA ALA A 223 22.39 7.69 3.76
C ALA A 223 23.01 8.49 4.94
N GLY A 224 23.40 7.82 6.02
CA GLY A 224 23.99 8.44 7.19
C GLY A 224 23.50 7.83 8.51
N PRO A 225 23.80 8.47 9.65
CA PRO A 225 23.47 7.93 10.97
C PRO A 225 21.96 7.89 11.28
N LEU A 226 21.14 8.62 10.52
CA LEU A 226 19.69 8.63 10.68
C LEU A 226 18.96 7.63 9.75
N SER A 227 19.68 6.97 8.84
CA SER A 227 19.05 6.00 7.94
C SER A 227 18.46 4.86 8.74
N VAL A 228 17.15 4.64 8.62
CA VAL A 228 16.47 3.51 9.27
C VAL A 228 16.52 2.23 8.44
N ARG A 229 16.89 2.32 7.16
CA ARG A 229 16.97 1.18 6.24
C ARG A 229 17.96 0.11 6.74
N GLY A 230 17.51 -1.13 6.81
CA GLY A 230 18.31 -2.25 7.32
C GLY A 230 18.50 -2.28 8.84
N THR A 231 17.83 -1.39 9.59
CA THR A 231 17.81 -1.39 11.06
C THR A 231 16.51 -2.01 11.59
N THR A 232 16.38 -2.17 12.91
CA THR A 232 15.10 -2.57 13.52
C THR A 232 14.00 -1.52 13.37
N ALA A 233 14.36 -0.27 13.08
CA ALA A 233 13.42 0.83 12.85
C ALA A 233 12.99 0.96 11.37
N ASP A 234 13.42 0.04 10.50
CA ASP A 234 12.99 0.04 9.09
C ASP A 234 11.47 -0.15 8.97
N GLY A 235 10.91 0.43 7.92
CA GLY A 235 9.48 0.53 7.69
C GLY A 235 9.14 0.43 6.21
N PHE A 236 7.87 0.23 5.93
CA PHE A 236 7.29 0.40 4.61
C PHE A 236 6.60 1.78 4.61
N PHE A 237 7.17 2.74 3.88
CA PHE A 237 6.77 4.14 3.97
C PHE A 237 5.96 4.58 2.76
N LEU A 238 4.75 5.08 3.02
CA LEU A 238 3.86 5.68 2.03
C LEU A 238 3.81 7.20 2.25
N GLY A 239 4.36 7.95 1.30
CA GLY A 239 4.29 9.42 1.29
C GLY A 239 2.97 9.93 0.72
N LEU A 240 2.56 11.15 1.10
CA LEU A 240 1.39 11.80 0.53
C LEU A 240 1.77 12.46 -0.81
N TRP A 241 1.07 12.11 -1.88
CA TRP A 241 1.17 12.78 -3.18
C TRP A 241 0.06 13.83 -3.28
N LEU A 242 0.39 15.08 -3.59
CA LEU A 242 -0.57 16.17 -3.83
C LEU A 242 -0.56 16.63 -5.28
N GLU A 243 0.59 17.08 -5.76
CA GLU A 243 0.76 17.81 -7.02
C GLU A 243 1.29 16.91 -8.13
N LYS A 244 1.06 17.28 -9.39
CA LYS A 244 1.36 16.45 -10.57
C LYS A 244 2.76 15.81 -10.56
N ASP A 245 3.77 16.55 -10.11
CA ASP A 245 5.18 16.13 -10.17
C ASP A 245 5.72 15.59 -8.83
N ASP A 246 4.87 15.35 -7.82
CA ASP A 246 5.34 14.91 -6.50
C ASP A 246 6.02 13.54 -6.53
N GLY A 247 5.69 12.68 -7.49
CA GLY A 247 6.42 11.44 -7.74
C GLY A 247 7.92 11.69 -7.89
N ASP A 248 8.28 12.58 -8.82
CA ASP A 248 9.66 12.89 -9.17
C ASP A 248 10.32 13.87 -8.19
N LYS A 249 9.55 14.77 -7.56
CA LYS A 249 10.08 15.80 -6.67
C LYS A 249 10.16 15.37 -5.21
N ASN A 250 9.28 14.48 -4.76
CA ASN A 250 9.10 14.17 -3.35
C ASN A 250 9.18 12.66 -3.06
N ILE A 251 8.37 11.84 -3.72
CA ILE A 251 8.23 10.41 -3.39
C ILE A 251 9.52 9.63 -3.73
N LEU A 252 9.96 9.71 -4.99
CA LEU A 252 11.14 9.01 -5.46
C LEU A 252 12.44 9.50 -4.78
N PRO A 253 12.78 10.81 -4.80
CA PRO A 253 13.99 11.30 -4.15
C PRO A 253 13.95 11.17 -2.62
N GLY A 254 12.77 11.16 -2.00
CA GLY A 254 12.62 10.96 -0.56
C GLY A 254 12.84 9.51 -0.09
N GLY A 255 12.97 8.54 -0.99
CA GLY A 255 13.19 7.13 -0.64
C GLY A 255 11.94 6.40 -0.13
N PHE A 256 10.74 6.93 -0.40
CA PHE A 256 9.47 6.28 -0.06
C PHE A 256 9.27 4.98 -0.86
N ASP A 257 8.67 3.97 -0.23
CA ASP A 257 8.32 2.70 -0.87
C ASP A 257 7.08 2.83 -1.78
N GLY A 258 6.28 3.87 -1.54
CA GLY A 258 5.08 4.17 -2.30
C GLY A 258 4.40 5.46 -1.84
N PHE A 259 3.15 5.62 -2.23
CA PHE A 259 2.37 6.83 -1.95
C PHE A 259 0.86 6.58 -1.89
N TYR A 260 0.15 7.56 -1.32
CA TYR A 260 -1.31 7.61 -1.21
C TYR A 260 -1.83 9.03 -1.47
N THR A 261 -3.16 9.20 -1.57
CA THR A 261 -3.78 10.47 -2.03
C THR A 261 -4.63 11.20 -0.99
N TYR A 262 -5.03 10.51 0.08
CA TYR A 262 -5.82 10.95 1.24
C TYR A 262 -7.18 11.59 0.93
N PHE A 263 -7.23 12.77 0.30
CA PHE A 263 -8.44 13.61 0.28
C PHE A 263 -9.62 12.99 -0.49
N SER A 264 -10.82 13.18 0.06
CA SER A 264 -12.08 12.69 -0.54
C SER A 264 -12.73 13.66 -1.54
N THR A 265 -12.03 14.72 -1.90
CA THR A 265 -12.50 15.79 -2.80
C THR A 265 -11.41 16.19 -3.77
N GLU A 266 -11.75 16.19 -5.06
CA GLU A 266 -10.84 16.57 -6.14
C GLU A 266 -10.50 18.07 -6.16
N ALA A 267 -11.15 18.88 -5.32
CA ALA A 267 -10.84 20.29 -5.15
C ALA A 267 -9.50 20.53 -4.43
N THR A 268 -9.00 19.54 -3.69
CA THR A 268 -7.84 19.73 -2.82
C THR A 268 -6.51 19.65 -3.56
N SER A 269 -6.36 18.70 -4.48
CA SER A 269 -5.06 18.41 -5.09
C SER A 269 -5.18 17.65 -6.41
N TYR A 270 -4.11 17.66 -7.21
CA TYR A 270 -4.03 16.83 -8.42
C TYR A 270 -4.28 15.35 -8.10
N ALA A 271 -3.66 14.82 -7.04
CA ALA A 271 -3.73 13.42 -6.65
C ALA A 271 -5.11 12.98 -6.13
N SER A 272 -5.89 13.88 -5.55
CA SER A 272 -7.24 13.59 -5.07
C SER A 272 -8.29 13.56 -6.19
N ASN A 273 -7.93 14.00 -7.40
CA ASN A 273 -8.77 13.87 -8.58
C ASN A 273 -8.60 12.47 -9.22
N PRO A 274 -9.63 11.60 -9.20
CA PRO A 274 -9.53 10.24 -9.71
C PRO A 274 -9.21 10.15 -11.21
N ALA A 275 -9.50 11.20 -11.99
CA ALA A 275 -9.13 11.25 -13.41
C ALA A 275 -7.60 11.16 -13.64
N ASN A 276 -6.80 11.49 -12.63
CA ASN A 276 -5.33 11.45 -12.70
C ASN A 276 -4.74 10.11 -12.22
N TRP A 277 -5.53 9.25 -11.58
CA TRP A 277 -5.05 7.99 -11.01
C TRP A 277 -4.46 7.01 -12.04
N PRO A 278 -4.96 6.91 -13.30
CA PRO A 278 -4.28 6.12 -14.33
C PRO A 278 -2.84 6.56 -14.60
N ASP A 279 -2.57 7.86 -14.62
CA ASP A 279 -1.23 8.40 -14.84
C ASP A 279 -0.33 8.11 -13.64
N MET A 280 -0.87 8.26 -12.43
CA MET A 280 -0.17 7.97 -11.18
C MET A 280 0.16 6.48 -11.05
N GLN A 281 -0.77 5.59 -11.43
CA GLN A 281 -0.53 4.14 -11.43
C GLN A 281 0.55 3.76 -12.45
N ARG A 282 0.53 4.33 -13.66
CA ARG A 282 1.59 4.12 -14.66
C ARG A 282 2.95 4.60 -14.13
N TRP A 283 3.00 5.77 -13.50
CA TRP A 283 4.22 6.26 -12.87
C TRP A 283 4.71 5.31 -11.77
N ALA A 284 3.80 4.83 -10.92
CA ALA A 284 4.12 3.92 -9.83
C ALA A 284 4.72 2.60 -10.35
N GLN A 285 4.12 2.01 -11.38
CA GLN A 285 4.63 0.80 -12.04
C GLN A 285 6.02 1.04 -12.65
N ALA A 286 6.20 2.13 -13.39
CA ALA A 286 7.48 2.46 -14.03
C ALA A 286 8.63 2.67 -13.04
N HIS A 287 8.32 3.16 -11.83
CA HIS A 287 9.32 3.44 -10.79
C HIS A 287 9.36 2.39 -9.67
N GLN A 288 8.64 1.26 -9.82
CA GLN A 288 8.54 0.23 -8.79
C GLN A 288 8.12 0.80 -7.42
N ARG A 289 7.08 1.63 -7.43
CA ARG A 289 6.47 2.22 -6.24
C ARG A 289 5.06 1.70 -6.06
N LEU A 290 4.65 1.61 -4.80
CA LEU A 290 3.30 1.20 -4.47
C LEU A 290 2.34 2.40 -4.53
N PHE A 291 1.31 2.31 -5.35
CA PHE A 291 0.21 3.27 -5.33
C PHE A 291 -0.95 2.75 -4.48
N VAL A 292 -1.39 3.56 -3.52
CA VAL A 292 -2.56 3.30 -2.67
C VAL A 292 -3.58 4.44 -2.82
N PRO A 293 -4.50 4.40 -3.80
CA PRO A 293 -5.53 5.43 -3.94
C PRO A 293 -6.40 5.49 -2.68
N SER A 294 -6.81 6.71 -2.32
CA SER A 294 -7.70 6.97 -1.18
C SER A 294 -9.13 7.23 -1.66
N LEU A 295 -10.04 6.34 -1.28
CA LEU A 295 -11.45 6.37 -1.66
C LEU A 295 -12.25 6.97 -0.51
N GLY A 296 -13.10 7.95 -0.80
CA GLY A 296 -14.01 8.54 0.17
C GLY A 296 -15.44 8.65 -0.35
N PRO A 297 -16.46 8.43 0.50
CA PRO A 297 -17.85 8.44 0.08
C PRO A 297 -18.35 9.84 -0.30
N GLY A 298 -17.72 10.89 0.23
CA GLY A 298 -18.04 12.30 0.02
C GLY A 298 -17.16 13.16 0.91
N TYR A 299 -17.40 14.47 0.93
CA TYR A 299 -16.68 15.42 1.78
C TYR A 299 -17.59 16.58 2.17
N HIS A 300 -17.66 16.90 3.46
CA HIS A 300 -18.33 18.09 3.95
C HIS A 300 -17.77 18.48 5.32
N ASP A 301 -17.02 19.57 5.38
CA ASP A 301 -16.47 20.13 6.62
C ASP A 301 -17.05 21.51 6.97
N GLY A 302 -17.99 22.02 6.16
CA GLY A 302 -18.59 23.35 6.30
C GLY A 302 -19.18 23.72 7.67
N LYS A 303 -19.41 22.77 8.58
CA LYS A 303 -19.71 23.08 9.99
C LYS A 303 -18.49 23.68 10.70
N ILE A 304 -17.33 23.03 10.61
CA ILE A 304 -16.08 23.51 11.24
C ILE A 304 -15.31 24.50 10.35
N ARG A 305 -15.48 24.46 9.02
CA ARG A 305 -14.82 25.35 8.05
C ARG A 305 -15.85 25.93 7.07
N PRO A 306 -16.70 26.88 7.49
CA PRO A 306 -17.80 27.41 6.68
C PRO A 306 -17.36 28.10 5.37
N TRP A 307 -16.09 28.48 5.29
CA TRP A 307 -15.45 29.02 4.10
C TRP A 307 -15.05 27.97 3.06
N ASN A 308 -15.07 26.68 3.41
CA ASN A 308 -14.56 25.59 2.57
C ASN A 308 -15.66 24.88 1.75
N MET A 309 -16.81 25.52 1.54
CA MET A 309 -17.94 24.90 0.84
C MET A 309 -17.63 24.50 -0.62
N ALA A 310 -16.63 25.11 -1.26
CA ALA A 310 -16.18 24.71 -2.60
C ALA A 310 -15.58 23.30 -2.64
N ALA A 311 -15.05 22.81 -1.52
CA ALA A 311 -14.50 21.46 -1.40
C ALA A 311 -15.58 20.40 -1.14
N ARG A 312 -16.82 20.80 -0.81
CA ARG A 312 -17.92 19.87 -0.53
C ARG A 312 -18.17 18.95 -1.72
N ARG A 313 -18.35 17.66 -1.46
CA ARG A 313 -18.72 16.62 -2.43
C ARG A 313 -19.83 15.75 -1.87
N GLU A 314 -20.93 15.69 -2.60
CA GLU A 314 -22.08 14.86 -2.24
C GLU A 314 -21.72 13.37 -2.34
N ARG A 315 -22.43 12.57 -1.54
CA ARG A 315 -22.33 11.10 -1.61
C ARG A 315 -23.05 10.51 -2.83
N GLU A 316 -23.93 11.30 -3.46
CA GLU A 316 -24.76 10.90 -4.61
C GLU A 316 -25.55 9.61 -4.31
N GLY A 317 -26.22 9.59 -3.15
CA GLY A 317 -26.69 8.36 -2.52
C GLY A 317 -25.49 7.51 -2.11
N SER A 318 -25.02 6.67 -3.02
CA SER A 318 -23.80 5.86 -2.88
C SER A 318 -22.97 5.77 -4.17
N ASP A 319 -23.40 6.42 -5.25
CA ASP A 319 -22.85 6.17 -6.59
C ASP A 319 -21.43 6.71 -6.76
N ARG A 320 -21.10 7.83 -6.10
CA ARG A 320 -19.71 8.33 -6.07
C ARG A 320 -18.76 7.26 -5.55
N TYR A 321 -19.09 6.68 -4.40
CA TYR A 321 -18.22 5.69 -3.74
C TYR A 321 -18.06 4.43 -4.59
N LYS A 322 -19.15 3.96 -5.21
CA LYS A 322 -19.11 2.82 -6.15
C LYS A 322 -18.18 3.08 -7.33
N ARG A 323 -18.28 4.26 -7.97
CA ARG A 323 -17.41 4.61 -9.12
C ARG A 323 -15.92 4.65 -8.75
N LEU A 324 -15.60 5.12 -7.53
CA LEU A 324 -14.21 5.10 -7.05
C LEU A 324 -13.68 3.68 -6.85
N TRP A 325 -14.53 2.77 -6.35
CA TRP A 325 -14.19 1.35 -6.24
C TRP A 325 -13.98 0.68 -7.59
N GLU A 326 -14.86 0.93 -8.57
CA GLU A 326 -14.67 0.43 -9.94
C GLU A 326 -13.32 0.87 -10.51
N LEU A 327 -13.02 2.16 -10.44
CA LEU A 327 -11.77 2.71 -10.93
C LEU A 327 -10.55 2.08 -10.23
N ALA A 328 -10.57 1.92 -8.91
CA ALA A 328 -9.46 1.30 -8.18
C ALA A 328 -9.23 -0.16 -8.61
N ILE A 329 -10.31 -0.91 -8.83
CA ILE A 329 -10.25 -2.30 -9.31
C ILE A 329 -9.68 -2.35 -10.73
N ASP A 330 -10.17 -1.49 -11.63
CA ASP A 330 -9.73 -1.42 -13.04
C ASP A 330 -8.24 -1.02 -13.15
N LEU A 331 -7.74 -0.20 -12.24
CA LEU A 331 -6.31 0.17 -12.16
C LEU A 331 -5.40 -0.98 -11.70
N GLY A 332 -5.97 -2.07 -11.18
CA GLY A 332 -5.22 -3.22 -10.69
C GLY A 332 -4.31 -2.87 -9.49
N VAL A 333 -4.72 -1.93 -8.64
CA VAL A 333 -3.92 -1.53 -7.46
C VAL A 333 -3.86 -2.67 -6.44
N HIS A 334 -2.76 -2.74 -5.68
CA HIS A 334 -2.62 -3.78 -4.66
C HIS A 334 -3.44 -3.48 -3.39
N PHE A 335 -3.45 -2.20 -3.00
CA PHE A 335 -4.11 -1.70 -1.81
C PHE A 335 -5.00 -0.52 -2.16
N VAL A 336 -6.05 -0.34 -1.37
CA VAL A 336 -6.81 0.90 -1.30
C VAL A 336 -6.80 1.41 0.13
N SER A 337 -6.89 2.73 0.29
CA SER A 337 -7.16 3.36 1.58
C SER A 337 -8.55 3.99 1.55
N ILE A 338 -9.28 3.91 2.65
CA ILE A 338 -10.59 4.54 2.82
C ILE A 338 -10.38 5.78 3.66
N THR A 339 -10.72 6.93 3.08
CA THR A 339 -10.82 8.20 3.78
C THR A 339 -12.30 8.48 3.99
N SER A 340 -12.86 8.11 5.13
CA SER A 340 -12.23 7.54 6.34
C SER A 340 -13.13 6.50 6.99
N TYR A 341 -12.64 5.79 8.01
CA TYR A 341 -13.57 5.08 8.88
C TYR A 341 -14.45 6.07 9.64
N ASN A 342 -13.87 7.01 10.39
CA ASN A 342 -14.60 7.88 11.33
C ASN A 342 -14.09 9.33 11.43
N GLU A 343 -13.66 9.97 10.33
CA GLU A 343 -13.41 11.41 10.31
C GLU A 343 -14.72 12.18 10.15
N TRP A 344 -15.44 12.31 11.27
CA TRP A 344 -16.78 12.87 11.30
C TRP A 344 -16.77 14.37 10.99
N GLY A 345 -15.72 15.12 11.34
CA GLY A 345 -15.65 16.57 11.13
C GLY A 345 -15.60 16.97 9.66
N GLU A 346 -15.07 16.09 8.81
CA GLU A 346 -14.98 16.29 7.37
C GLU A 346 -16.06 15.53 6.59
N GLY A 347 -16.94 14.81 7.28
CA GLY A 347 -18.04 14.09 6.67
C GLY A 347 -17.61 12.97 5.72
N THR A 348 -16.37 12.46 5.87
CA THR A 348 -15.78 11.42 5.00
C THR A 348 -15.99 10.00 5.53
N GLN A 349 -16.61 9.86 6.71
CA GLN A 349 -16.74 8.59 7.39
C GLN A 349 -17.57 7.56 6.60
N VAL A 350 -17.10 6.31 6.62
CA VAL A 350 -17.91 5.12 6.28
C VAL A 350 -18.56 4.48 7.51
N GLU A 351 -18.15 4.89 8.73
CA GLU A 351 -18.81 4.51 9.97
C GLU A 351 -20.33 4.80 9.87
N PRO A 352 -21.19 3.91 10.42
CA PRO A 352 -22.63 4.07 10.30
C PRO A 352 -23.16 5.38 10.86
N ALA A 353 -23.95 6.09 10.05
CA ALA A 353 -24.67 7.31 10.44
C ALA A 353 -26.18 7.08 10.41
N VAL A 354 -26.92 7.86 11.19
CA VAL A 354 -28.38 7.78 11.29
C VAL A 354 -29.06 9.12 11.03
N PRO A 355 -30.29 9.11 10.48
CA PRO A 355 -31.14 10.28 10.47
C PRO A 355 -31.34 10.83 11.89
N ARG A 356 -31.22 12.14 12.03
CA ARG A 356 -31.40 12.84 13.30
C ARG A 356 -32.24 14.09 13.09
N PRO A 357 -33.37 14.25 13.79
CA PRO A 357 -34.13 15.49 13.76
C PRO A 357 -33.26 16.67 14.17
N MET A 358 -33.43 17.81 13.51
CA MET A 358 -32.72 19.04 13.83
C MET A 358 -32.96 19.42 15.29
N ARG A 359 -31.88 19.77 16.00
CA ARG A 359 -31.92 20.29 17.37
C ARG A 359 -30.96 21.47 17.49
N LYS A 360 -31.34 22.54 18.19
CA LYS A 360 -30.53 23.76 18.34
C LYS A 360 -29.99 24.29 17.00
N ASP A 361 -30.85 24.31 15.98
CA ASP A 361 -30.52 24.71 14.60
C ASP A 361 -29.39 23.90 13.92
N CYS A 362 -29.05 22.72 14.48
CA CYS A 362 -28.06 21.81 13.91
C CYS A 362 -28.75 20.71 13.12
N ALA A 363 -28.72 20.87 11.79
CA ALA A 363 -29.13 19.84 10.85
C ALA A 363 -28.04 18.80 10.65
N TYR A 364 -28.47 17.58 10.31
CA TYR A 364 -27.59 16.48 9.94
C TYR A 364 -28.01 15.93 8.58
N LEU A 365 -27.01 15.57 7.79
CA LEU A 365 -27.17 14.69 6.64
C LEU A 365 -27.21 13.25 7.13
N ASP A 366 -27.73 12.36 6.29
CA ASP A 366 -27.82 10.92 6.56
C ASP A 366 -27.60 10.12 5.26
N TYR A 367 -27.82 8.81 5.35
CA TYR A 367 -27.59 7.87 4.24
C TYR A 367 -28.89 7.45 3.55
N GLU A 368 -30.03 8.08 3.85
CA GLU A 368 -31.32 7.69 3.26
C GLU A 368 -31.32 7.88 1.72
N PRO A 369 -32.04 7.04 0.97
CA PRO A 369 -32.91 5.95 1.44
C PRO A 369 -32.17 4.64 1.78
N HIS A 370 -30.84 4.62 1.77
CA HIS A 370 -30.05 3.46 2.16
C HIS A 370 -29.97 3.30 3.69
N GLY A 371 -29.54 2.11 4.13
CA GLY A 371 -29.34 1.83 5.55
C GLY A 371 -28.05 2.43 6.11
N PRO A 372 -27.91 2.49 7.44
CA PRO A 372 -26.76 3.10 8.11
C PRO A 372 -25.42 2.42 7.76
N PHE A 373 -25.43 1.17 7.30
CA PHE A 373 -24.22 0.40 6.94
C PHE A 373 -23.89 0.42 5.43
N GLU A 374 -24.54 1.24 4.61
CA GLU A 374 -24.40 1.20 3.15
C GLU A 374 -22.95 1.31 2.68
N PHE A 375 -22.18 2.27 3.21
CA PHE A 375 -20.80 2.48 2.79
C PHE A 375 -19.89 1.31 3.20
N LEU A 376 -20.09 0.73 4.39
CA LEU A 376 -19.39 -0.48 4.81
C LEU A 376 -19.73 -1.70 3.94
N ARG A 377 -20.99 -1.85 3.50
CA ARG A 377 -21.39 -2.89 2.56
C ARG A 377 -20.66 -2.76 1.23
N ILE A 378 -20.59 -1.54 0.69
CA ILE A 378 -19.85 -1.24 -0.55
C ILE A 378 -18.35 -1.49 -0.37
N THR A 379 -17.77 -1.10 0.77
CA THR A 379 -16.36 -1.38 1.11
C THR A 379 -16.05 -2.87 1.04
N ARG A 380 -16.93 -3.71 1.61
CA ARG A 380 -16.78 -5.16 1.56
C ARG A 380 -16.83 -5.69 0.14
N GLU A 381 -17.85 -5.30 -0.62
CA GLU A 381 -18.04 -5.74 -2.01
C GLU A 381 -16.87 -5.33 -2.91
N GLY A 382 -16.40 -4.09 -2.77
CA GLY A 382 -15.22 -3.59 -3.48
C GLY A 382 -13.94 -4.32 -3.09
N GLY A 383 -13.72 -4.56 -1.80
CA GLY A 383 -12.56 -5.30 -1.30
C GLY A 383 -12.51 -6.76 -1.78
N GLU A 384 -13.65 -7.45 -1.78
CA GLU A 384 -13.79 -8.82 -2.31
C GLU A 384 -13.46 -8.85 -3.82
N ARG A 385 -13.97 -7.89 -4.60
CA ARG A 385 -13.72 -7.80 -6.03
C ARG A 385 -12.28 -7.42 -6.36
N LEU A 386 -11.67 -6.52 -5.60
CA LEU A 386 -10.25 -6.17 -5.73
C LEU A 386 -9.35 -7.39 -5.49
N ALA A 387 -9.67 -8.19 -4.46
CA ALA A 387 -8.95 -9.43 -4.19
C ALA A 387 -9.11 -10.46 -5.33
N ALA A 388 -10.32 -10.62 -5.85
CA ALA A 388 -10.60 -11.53 -6.96
C ALA A 388 -9.87 -11.10 -8.25
N ALA A 389 -9.88 -9.82 -8.59
CA ALA A 389 -9.17 -9.27 -9.74
C ALA A 389 -7.65 -9.53 -9.64
N ALA A 390 -7.06 -9.33 -8.45
CA ALA A 390 -5.65 -9.60 -8.24
C ALA A 390 -5.29 -11.10 -8.34
N GLN A 391 -6.16 -12.01 -7.88
CA GLN A 391 -5.97 -13.44 -8.05
C GLN A 391 -6.02 -13.86 -9.52
N GLN A 392 -6.98 -13.30 -10.28
CA GLN A 392 -7.11 -13.55 -11.72
C GLN A 392 -5.89 -13.05 -12.50
N ALA A 393 -5.41 -11.84 -12.19
CA ALA A 393 -4.19 -11.28 -12.80
C ALA A 393 -2.96 -12.17 -12.51
N THR A 394 -2.80 -12.64 -11.28
CA THR A 394 -1.71 -13.56 -10.90
C THR A 394 -1.79 -14.88 -11.68
N ALA A 395 -2.97 -15.48 -11.77
CA ALA A 395 -3.18 -16.73 -12.51
C ALA A 395 -3.01 -16.57 -14.03
N ALA A 396 -3.29 -15.37 -14.58
CA ALA A 396 -3.03 -15.06 -15.98
C ALA A 396 -1.53 -14.92 -16.26
N ALA A 397 -0.79 -14.23 -15.38
CA ALA A 397 0.66 -14.05 -15.51
C ALA A 397 1.41 -15.40 -15.45
N LEU A 398 1.03 -16.31 -14.54
CA LEU A 398 1.63 -17.64 -14.46
C LEU A 398 1.42 -18.44 -15.76
N ARG A 399 0.18 -18.45 -16.29
CA ARG A 399 -0.12 -19.13 -17.56
C ARG A 399 0.56 -18.50 -18.78
N GLY A 400 0.80 -17.20 -18.75
CA GLY A 400 1.56 -16.49 -19.80
C GLY A 400 3.03 -16.87 -19.78
N GLY A 401 3.64 -16.90 -18.59
CA GLY A 401 5.03 -17.33 -18.41
C GLY A 401 5.26 -18.78 -18.80
N ASP A 402 4.32 -19.68 -18.49
CA ASP A 402 4.40 -21.09 -18.92
C ASP A 402 4.35 -21.23 -20.46
N LYS A 403 3.65 -20.32 -21.15
CA LYS A 403 3.60 -20.31 -22.62
C LYS A 403 4.86 -19.73 -23.24
N GLU A 404 5.37 -18.61 -22.72
CA GLU A 404 6.62 -18.01 -23.19
C GLU A 404 7.82 -18.94 -22.96
N ALA A 405 7.85 -19.67 -21.84
CA ALA A 405 8.87 -20.68 -21.57
C ALA A 405 8.77 -21.86 -22.54
N ALA A 406 7.56 -22.35 -22.84
CA ALA A 406 7.36 -23.43 -23.81
C ALA A 406 7.69 -23.00 -25.26
N GLU A 407 7.45 -21.74 -25.62
CA GLU A 407 7.84 -21.18 -26.93
C GLU A 407 9.36 -20.98 -27.03
N GLN A 408 10.04 -20.64 -25.93
CA GLN A 408 11.52 -20.58 -25.88
C GLN A 408 12.17 -21.97 -25.96
N GLU A 409 11.64 -22.97 -25.26
CA GLU A 409 12.12 -24.36 -25.37
C GLU A 409 11.94 -24.89 -26.81
N GLN A 410 10.84 -24.58 -27.49
CA GLN A 410 10.64 -24.96 -28.90
C GLN A 410 11.59 -24.24 -29.85
N GLN A 411 11.91 -22.97 -29.61
CA GLN A 411 12.89 -22.24 -30.43
C GLN A 411 14.32 -22.73 -30.21
N GLU A 412 14.68 -23.12 -28.98
CA GLU A 412 15.98 -23.73 -28.69
C GLU A 412 16.10 -25.13 -29.31
N GLU A 413 15.03 -25.94 -29.32
CA GLU A 413 15.00 -27.24 -30.02
C GLU A 413 15.09 -27.07 -31.55
N GLU A 414 14.40 -26.08 -32.14
CA GLU A 414 14.49 -25.78 -33.58
C GLU A 414 15.87 -25.24 -33.98
N GLU A 415 16.52 -24.43 -33.14
CA GLU A 415 17.90 -23.97 -33.39
C GLU A 415 18.93 -25.12 -33.22
N GLU A 416 18.76 -26.03 -32.26
CA GLU A 416 19.63 -27.22 -32.14
C GLU A 416 19.51 -28.17 -33.34
N ASP A 417 18.30 -28.36 -33.88
CA ASP A 417 18.08 -29.16 -35.09
C ASP A 417 18.66 -28.49 -36.35
N GLU A 418 18.62 -27.16 -36.47
CA GLU A 418 19.23 -26.42 -37.59
C GLU A 418 20.78 -26.46 -37.56
N TYR A 419 21.39 -26.58 -36.38
CA TYR A 419 22.84 -26.80 -36.24
C TYR A 419 23.25 -28.27 -36.45
N ALA A 420 22.35 -29.24 -36.24
CA ALA A 420 22.62 -30.65 -36.49
C ALA A 420 22.62 -31.01 -38.00
N ASP A 421 21.84 -30.30 -38.81
CA ASP A 421 21.77 -30.49 -40.27
C ASP A 421 22.86 -29.72 -41.05
N GLY A 422 23.69 -28.92 -40.37
CA GLY A 422 24.76 -28.10 -40.98
C GLY A 422 26.14 -28.77 -41.09
N GLU A 423 26.37 -29.96 -40.52
CA GLU A 423 27.68 -30.63 -40.50
C GLU A 423 27.82 -31.86 -41.42
N GLU A 424 26.85 -32.13 -42.30
CA GLU A 424 26.87 -33.32 -43.19
C GLU A 424 27.04 -33.03 -44.70
N GLU A 425 27.76 -31.98 -45.11
CA GLU A 425 28.28 -31.87 -46.48
C GLU A 425 29.69 -31.25 -46.52
N ASP A 426 30.75 -32.05 -46.30
CA ASP A 426 32.05 -31.90 -46.99
C ASP A 426 33.07 -32.96 -46.53
N ALA A 427 32.97 -34.20 -47.04
CA ALA A 427 34.11 -35.14 -47.02
C ALA A 427 33.97 -36.29 -48.04
N ALA A 428 34.18 -36.01 -49.33
CA ALA A 428 34.47 -37.06 -50.31
C ALA A 428 35.56 -36.61 -51.31
N GLY A 429 36.80 -37.06 -51.11
CA GLY A 429 37.88 -36.78 -52.06
C GLY A 429 39.29 -37.19 -51.65
N SER A 430 39.55 -38.48 -51.40
CA SER A 430 40.91 -39.06 -51.48
C SER A 430 40.76 -40.50 -51.97
N GLY A 431 41.54 -41.06 -52.89
CA GLY A 431 42.93 -40.82 -53.26
C GLY A 431 43.60 -42.21 -53.30
N SER A 432 43.41 -42.94 -54.40
CA SER A 432 43.87 -44.32 -54.60
C SER A 432 45.39 -44.42 -54.79
N CYS A 433 46.07 -45.28 -54.02
CA CYS A 433 47.39 -45.85 -54.35
C CYS A 433 47.60 -47.24 -53.72
N GLY A 434 47.61 -48.26 -54.58
CA GLY A 434 48.60 -49.36 -54.69
C GLY A 434 49.01 -50.26 -53.52
N GLY A 435 48.98 -51.58 -53.75
CA GLY A 435 49.91 -52.53 -53.11
C GLY A 435 49.28 -53.89 -52.74
N GLY A 436 49.65 -54.96 -53.45
CA GLY A 436 49.08 -56.30 -53.32
C GLY A 436 49.69 -57.21 -52.25
N GLY A 437 49.22 -58.47 -52.21
CA GLY A 437 49.89 -59.56 -51.49
C GLY A 437 48.97 -60.65 -50.96
N ALA A 438 49.07 -61.83 -51.56
CA ALA A 438 48.41 -63.11 -51.29
C ALA A 438 48.33 -63.59 -49.81
N GLY A 439 47.37 -64.48 -49.51
CA GLY A 439 47.49 -65.40 -48.37
C GLY A 439 46.23 -66.20 -48.03
N LYS A 440 46.35 -67.53 -48.11
CA LYS A 440 45.30 -68.55 -47.89
C LYS A 440 44.87 -68.70 -46.42
N GLY A 441 43.59 -69.05 -46.23
CA GLY A 441 43.20 -70.30 -45.56
C GLY A 441 42.86 -70.28 -44.06
N GLY A 442 41.71 -70.88 -43.74
CA GLY A 442 41.63 -71.84 -42.63
C GLY A 442 40.81 -71.48 -41.39
N LYS A 443 39.62 -72.10 -41.31
CA LYS A 443 39.04 -72.82 -40.15
C LYS A 443 38.86 -72.15 -38.78
N ALA A 444 37.57 -72.12 -38.40
CA ALA A 444 36.94 -72.85 -37.30
C ALA A 444 37.03 -72.38 -35.84
N GLY A 445 35.87 -72.50 -35.18
CA GLY A 445 35.66 -72.55 -33.72
C GLY A 445 35.27 -71.18 -33.14
N GLY A 446 34.22 -71.02 -32.35
CA GLY A 446 33.30 -71.96 -31.72
C GLY A 446 32.59 -71.22 -30.58
N ASP A 447 31.30 -71.53 -30.43
CA ASP A 447 30.47 -71.58 -29.21
C ASP A 447 30.46 -70.47 -28.15
N GLY A 448 29.22 -70.15 -27.74
CA GLY A 448 28.85 -69.75 -26.38
C GLY A 448 27.89 -68.55 -26.38
N LYS A 449 26.56 -68.74 -26.44
CA LYS A 449 25.64 -68.89 -25.29
C LYS A 449 25.70 -67.70 -24.31
N GLN A 450 24.62 -67.16 -23.76
CA GLN A 450 23.16 -67.35 -23.79
C GLN A 450 22.65 -66.28 -22.79
N GLU A 451 21.45 -65.74 -23.02
CA GLU A 451 20.44 -65.37 -21.98
C GLU A 451 20.82 -64.28 -20.94
N GLU A 452 19.95 -63.42 -20.43
CA GLU A 452 18.50 -63.38 -20.33
C GLU A 452 18.04 -61.99 -19.78
N GLY A 453 16.81 -61.57 -20.14
CA GLY A 453 15.86 -60.84 -19.28
C GLY A 453 15.89 -59.29 -19.26
N SER A 454 14.90 -58.53 -19.76
CA SER A 454 13.48 -58.40 -19.32
C SER A 454 13.38 -57.83 -17.89
N CYS A 455 12.56 -56.84 -17.50
CA CYS A 455 11.39 -56.11 -18.02
C CYS A 455 11.36 -54.73 -17.27
N GLY A 456 10.73 -53.65 -17.77
CA GLY A 456 9.30 -53.31 -17.54
C GLY A 456 9.02 -52.91 -16.08
N ALA A 457 8.32 -51.83 -15.72
CA ALA A 457 7.40 -50.92 -16.40
C ALA A 457 7.33 -49.60 -15.63
#